data_AF-A0A662QSF1-F1
#
_entry.id   AF-A0A662QSF1-F1
#
_cell.length_a   1.000
_cell.length_b   1.000
_cell.length_c   1.000
_cell.angle_alpha   90.00
_cell.angle_beta   90.00
_cell.angle_gamma   90.00
#
_symmetry.space_group_name_H-M   'P 1'
#
loop_
_entity.id
_entity.type
_entity.pdbx_description
1 polymer ?
#
loop_
_entity_poly.entity_id
_entity_poly.type
_entity_poly.pdbx_seq_one_letter_code
_entity_poly.pdbx_strand_id
1 'polypeptide(L)'
;MRKKNKERMVKAGVYLIGALFIFSMIGAAIMYSSNVKKTELPLNTHLEESLDDQQKQMLFSHGGSLLRMAIPADCNADCQFAKDKVYEYVEEYAPFVYLYEYDGDAFSLSYENYGTVESYILLDEEATLEIQTNICNNLAPFGRTQAAQKCMMLRAMENY
;
A
#
# COMPACT_ATOMS: atom_id res chain seq x y z
N MET A 1 42.09 10.34 -54.70
CA MET A 1 41.54 10.98 -53.48
C MET A 1 40.35 10.26 -52.81
N ARG A 2 39.79 9.16 -53.34
CA ARG A 2 38.55 8.54 -52.80
C ARG A 2 38.73 7.55 -51.63
N LYS A 3 39.92 6.96 -51.44
CA LYS A 3 40.14 5.88 -50.46
C LYS A 3 40.23 6.37 -48.99
N LYS A 4 40.83 7.56 -48.78
CA LYS A 4 41.09 8.12 -47.43
C LYS A 4 39.83 8.57 -46.68
N ASN A 5 38.74 8.85 -47.39
CA ASN A 5 37.47 9.29 -46.79
C ASN A 5 36.62 8.12 -46.27
N LYS A 6 36.72 6.93 -46.89
CA LYS A 6 36.00 5.73 -46.42
C LYS A 6 36.51 5.24 -45.07
N GLU A 7 37.83 5.24 -44.84
CA GLU A 7 38.40 4.81 -43.55
C GLU A 7 38.03 5.75 -42.39
N ARG A 8 37.89 7.05 -42.65
CA ARG A 8 37.45 8.02 -41.63
C ARG A 8 35.98 7.84 -41.25
N MET A 9 35.11 7.54 -42.22
CA MET A 9 33.69 7.26 -41.95
C MET A 9 33.48 5.96 -41.16
N VAL A 10 34.23 4.90 -41.47
CA VAL A 10 34.12 3.62 -40.74
C VAL A 10 34.60 3.77 -39.30
N LYS A 11 35.71 4.48 -39.06
CA LYS A 11 36.19 4.73 -37.70
C LYS A 11 35.20 5.58 -36.88
N ALA A 12 34.61 6.62 -37.48
CA ALA A 12 33.61 7.44 -36.79
C ALA A 12 32.34 6.65 -36.41
N GLY A 13 31.89 5.73 -37.27
CA GLY A 13 30.73 4.87 -36.98
C GLY A 13 30.96 3.91 -35.81
N VAL A 14 32.16 3.33 -35.69
CA VAL A 14 32.49 2.41 -34.58
C VAL A 14 32.54 3.14 -33.23
N TYR A 15 33.08 4.36 -33.18
CA TYR A 15 33.06 5.17 -31.95
C TYR A 15 31.65 5.58 -31.52
N LEU A 16 30.76 5.84 -32.49
CA LEU A 16 29.39 6.26 -32.20
C LEU A 16 28.52 5.11 -31.66
N ILE A 17 28.71 3.89 -32.19
CA ILE A 17 28.03 2.69 -31.69
C ILE A 17 28.58 2.28 -30.31
N GLY A 18 29.90 2.39 -30.10
CA GLY A 18 30.50 2.12 -28.78
C GLY A 18 30.03 3.09 -27.69
N ALA A 19 29.86 4.37 -28.01
CA ALA A 19 29.35 5.37 -27.07
C ALA A 19 27.87 5.12 -26.71
N LEU A 20 27.03 4.70 -27.66
CA LEU A 20 25.62 4.38 -27.42
C LEU A 20 25.42 3.19 -26.46
N PHE A 21 26.29 2.17 -26.52
CA PHE A 21 26.22 1.01 -25.62
C PHE A 21 26.63 1.34 -24.17
N ILE A 22 27.54 2.29 -23.95
CA ILE A 22 27.98 2.67 -22.60
C ILE A 22 26.93 3.55 -21.92
N PHE A 23 26.26 4.45 -22.66
CA PHE A 23 25.17 5.26 -22.10
C PHE A 23 23.91 4.45 -21.77
N SER A 24 23.63 3.34 -22.48
CA SER A 24 22.46 2.51 -22.16
C SER A 24 22.62 1.69 -20.87
N MET A 25 23.85 1.43 -20.40
CA MET A 25 24.08 0.73 -19.13
C MET A 25 24.13 1.65 -17.91
N ILE A 26 24.41 2.95 -18.07
CA ILE A 26 24.47 3.90 -16.96
C ILE A 26 23.07 4.47 -16.63
N GLY A 27 22.16 4.55 -17.62
CA GLY A 27 20.80 5.05 -17.42
C GLY A 27 19.90 4.16 -16.54
N ALA A 28 20.17 2.86 -16.46
CA ALA A 28 19.36 1.93 -15.68
C ALA A 28 19.76 1.88 -14.18
N ALA A 29 20.99 2.24 -13.83
CA ALA A 29 21.46 2.17 -12.44
C ALA A 29 21.18 3.45 -11.63
N ILE A 30 21.09 4.61 -12.28
CA ILE A 30 20.93 5.91 -11.58
C ILE A 30 19.46 6.19 -11.22
N MET A 31 18.48 5.62 -11.93
CA MET A 31 17.06 5.75 -11.53
C MET A 31 16.66 4.91 -10.30
N TYR A 32 17.53 4.03 -9.79
CA TYR A 32 17.24 3.20 -8.61
C TYR A 32 17.93 3.68 -7.32
N SER A 33 18.75 4.72 -7.36
CA SER A 33 19.66 5.05 -6.25
C SER A 33 19.14 6.11 -5.26
N SER A 34 17.91 6.61 -5.40
CA SER A 34 17.33 7.60 -4.48
C SER A 34 16.26 7.04 -3.52
N ASN A 35 15.87 5.76 -3.66
CA ASN A 35 14.96 5.14 -2.70
C ASN A 35 15.76 4.39 -1.64
N VAL A 36 15.99 5.05 -0.51
CA VAL A 36 16.27 4.36 0.76
C VAL A 36 15.11 3.38 0.94
N LYS A 37 15.35 2.09 0.68
CA LYS A 37 14.31 1.06 0.81
C LYS A 37 13.82 1.08 2.25
N LYS A 38 12.61 1.61 2.48
CA LYS A 38 11.90 1.45 3.75
C LYS A 38 11.48 -0.02 3.84
N THR A 39 12.41 -0.91 4.20
CA THR A 39 12.17 -2.37 4.24
C THR A 39 11.36 -2.82 5.44
N GLU A 40 11.04 -1.92 6.35
CA GLU A 40 10.32 -2.22 7.59
C GLU A 40 8.97 -1.50 7.59
N LEU A 41 7.98 -2.15 8.19
CA LEU A 41 6.70 -1.51 8.48
C LEU A 41 6.90 -0.45 9.56
N PRO A 42 6.25 0.72 9.44
CA PRO A 42 6.26 1.73 10.50
C PRO A 42 5.75 1.13 11.82
N LEU A 43 6.33 1.56 12.95
CA LEU A 43 5.86 1.10 14.26
C LEU A 43 4.44 1.60 14.58
N ASN A 44 4.09 2.79 14.06
CA ASN A 44 2.78 3.39 14.24
C ASN A 44 1.83 2.87 13.16
N THR A 45 0.65 2.41 13.58
CA THR A 45 -0.43 1.99 12.68
C THR A 45 -1.16 3.17 12.05
N HIS A 46 -1.11 4.35 12.67
CA HIS A 46 -1.55 5.62 12.06
C HIS A 46 -0.39 6.25 11.28
N LEU A 47 -0.58 6.40 9.97
CA LEU A 47 0.47 6.74 9.03
C LEU A 47 0.39 8.20 8.58
N GLU A 48 1.54 8.88 8.57
CA GLU A 48 1.70 10.21 7.95
C GLU A 48 1.80 10.12 6.41
N GLU A 49 2.33 9.00 5.90
CA GLU A 49 2.50 8.72 4.47
C GLU A 49 1.96 7.33 4.16
N SER A 50 1.39 7.14 2.96
CA SER A 50 0.94 5.80 2.54
C SER A 50 2.10 4.82 2.46
N LEU A 51 1.84 3.55 2.79
CA LEU A 51 2.82 2.47 2.63
C LEU A 51 3.22 2.32 1.16
N ASP A 52 4.51 2.13 0.91
CA ASP A 52 4.99 1.77 -0.43
C ASP A 52 4.65 0.31 -0.78
N ASP A 53 4.87 -0.08 -2.04
CA ASP A 53 4.53 -1.42 -2.52
C ASP A 53 5.23 -2.55 -1.74
N GLN A 54 6.45 -2.32 -1.26
CA GLN A 54 7.20 -3.32 -0.48
C GLN A 54 6.61 -3.47 0.93
N GLN A 55 6.28 -2.35 1.56
CA GLN A 55 5.62 -2.31 2.85
C GLN A 55 4.21 -2.92 2.78
N LYS A 56 3.41 -2.59 1.76
CA LYS A 56 2.11 -3.23 1.51
C LYS A 56 2.25 -4.74 1.35
N GLN A 57 3.19 -5.19 0.53
CA GLN A 57 3.44 -6.62 0.34
C GLN A 57 3.81 -7.31 1.65
N MET A 58 4.67 -6.68 2.46
CA MET A 58 5.04 -7.19 3.79
C MET A 58 3.84 -7.25 4.74
N LEU A 59 3.01 -6.21 4.79
CA LEU A 59 1.81 -6.17 5.62
C LEU A 59 0.84 -7.30 5.24
N PHE A 60 0.52 -7.40 3.95
CA PHE A 60 -0.47 -8.35 3.43
C PHE A 60 0.01 -9.81 3.55
N SER A 61 1.32 -10.07 3.42
CA SER A 61 1.86 -11.42 3.63
C SER A 61 1.73 -11.92 5.07
N HIS A 62 1.49 -11.01 6.02
CA HIS A 62 1.23 -11.33 7.43
C HIS A 62 -0.26 -11.23 7.80
N GLY A 63 -1.15 -11.18 6.80
CA GLY A 63 -2.60 -11.08 7.00
C GLY A 63 -3.07 -9.70 7.45
N GLY A 64 -2.17 -8.70 7.41
CA GLY A 64 -2.54 -7.33 7.73
C GLY A 64 -3.35 -6.66 6.63
N SER A 65 -3.86 -5.48 6.92
CA SER A 65 -4.70 -4.71 5.98
C SER A 65 -4.40 -3.22 6.10
N LEU A 66 -4.54 -2.50 4.99
CA LEU A 66 -4.38 -1.05 4.96
C LEU A 66 -5.74 -0.41 4.74
N LEU A 67 -6.17 0.42 5.68
CA LEU A 67 -7.28 1.35 5.53
C LEU A 67 -6.72 2.67 5.00
N ARG A 68 -7.38 3.26 4.00
CA ARG A 68 -7.08 4.63 3.57
C ARG A 68 -8.34 5.45 3.63
N MET A 69 -8.28 6.57 4.32
CA MET A 69 -9.45 7.37 4.63
C MET A 69 -9.24 8.79 4.12
N ALA A 70 -10.11 9.23 3.21
CA ALA A 70 -10.18 10.62 2.79
C ALA A 70 -11.15 11.36 3.72
N ILE A 71 -10.73 12.48 4.29
CA ILE A 71 -11.58 13.30 5.16
C ILE A 71 -11.79 14.68 4.51
N PRO A 72 -13.05 15.13 4.35
CA PRO A 72 -13.34 16.48 3.89
C PRO A 72 -13.03 17.51 4.97
N ALA A 73 -12.59 18.70 4.55
CA ALA A 73 -12.32 19.82 5.46
C ALA A 73 -13.56 20.17 6.34
N ASP A 74 -14.75 20.10 5.74
CA ASP A 74 -16.04 20.33 6.43
C ASP A 74 -16.68 19.00 6.86
N CYS A 75 -15.96 18.20 7.65
CA CYS A 75 -16.42 16.90 8.15
C CYS A 75 -17.58 17.06 9.15
N ASN A 76 -18.79 16.67 8.73
CA ASN A 76 -20.01 16.70 9.53
C ASN A 76 -20.03 15.58 10.60
N ALA A 77 -21.12 15.49 11.39
CA ALA A 77 -21.24 14.49 12.45
C ALA A 77 -21.14 13.04 11.96
N ASP A 78 -21.73 12.73 10.80
CA ASP A 78 -21.67 11.38 10.21
C ASP A 78 -20.25 11.02 9.78
N CYS A 79 -19.53 11.98 9.19
CA CYS A 79 -18.13 11.84 8.84
C CYS A 79 -17.24 11.63 10.08
N GLN A 80 -17.48 12.37 11.17
CA GLN A 80 -16.75 12.19 12.43
C GLN A 80 -17.03 10.81 13.05
N PHE A 81 -18.29 10.36 13.05
CA PHE A 81 -18.65 9.02 13.49
C PHE A 81 -17.93 7.94 12.68
N ALA A 82 -17.90 8.08 11.34
CA ALA A 82 -17.20 7.13 10.48
C ALA A 82 -15.69 7.13 10.75
N LYS A 83 -15.09 8.30 10.95
CA LYS A 83 -13.67 8.44 11.33
C LYS A 83 -13.36 7.74 12.66
N ASP A 84 -14.16 7.97 13.69
CA ASP A 84 -14.00 7.35 15.01
C ASP A 84 -14.09 5.82 14.90
N LYS A 85 -15.02 5.30 14.10
CA LYS A 85 -15.15 3.85 13.86
C LYS A 85 -13.93 3.25 13.15
N VAL A 86 -13.38 3.95 12.17
CA VAL A 86 -12.15 3.52 11.49
C VAL A 86 -10.98 3.49 12.48
N TYR A 87 -10.88 4.47 13.37
CA TYR A 87 -9.86 4.49 14.43
C TYR A 87 -10.03 3.33 15.41
N GLU A 88 -11.27 3.03 15.83
CA GLU A 88 -11.55 1.85 16.66
C GLU A 88 -11.03 0.56 16.02
N TYR A 89 -11.21 0.36 14.71
CA TYR A 89 -10.66 -0.83 14.03
C TYR A 89 -9.14 -0.90 14.07
N VAL A 90 -8.48 0.23 13.85
CA VAL A 90 -7.01 0.30 13.85
C VAL A 90 -6.46 -0.07 15.23
N GLU A 91 -7.07 0.45 16.29
CA GLU A 91 -6.70 0.11 17.67
C GLU A 91 -7.02 -1.35 18.02
N GLU A 92 -8.21 -1.82 17.64
CA GLU A 92 -8.69 -3.15 17.95
C GLU A 92 -7.84 -4.25 17.31
N TYR A 93 -7.39 -4.03 16.07
CA TYR A 93 -6.66 -5.02 15.27
C TYR A 93 -5.16 -4.70 15.15
N ALA A 94 -4.63 -3.78 15.96
CA ALA A 94 -3.20 -3.53 16.03
C ALA A 94 -2.42 -4.82 16.40
N PRO A 95 -1.20 -5.03 15.86
CA PRO A 95 -0.47 -4.20 14.89
C PRO A 95 -0.72 -4.58 13.42
N PHE A 96 -1.85 -5.20 13.09
CA PHE A 96 -2.10 -5.77 11.76
C PHE A 96 -2.90 -4.87 10.82
N VAL A 97 -3.59 -3.86 11.36
CA VAL A 97 -4.35 -2.88 10.56
C VAL A 97 -3.65 -1.53 10.63
N TYR A 98 -3.35 -0.97 9.46
CA TYR A 98 -2.75 0.35 9.31
C TYR A 98 -3.77 1.31 8.71
N LEU A 99 -3.68 2.58 9.07
CA LEU A 99 -4.51 3.65 8.55
C LEU A 99 -3.66 4.76 7.96
N TYR A 100 -3.95 5.09 6.71
CA TYR A 100 -3.47 6.30 6.05
C TYR A 100 -4.62 7.29 5.88
N GLU A 101 -4.59 8.38 6.64
CA GLU A 101 -5.55 9.48 6.52
C GLU A 101 -5.01 10.56 5.57
N TYR A 102 -5.87 11.09 4.71
CA TYR A 102 -5.52 12.18 3.79
C TYR A 102 -6.70 13.13 3.57
N ASP A 103 -6.40 14.35 3.15
CA ASP A 103 -7.42 15.35 2.81
C ASP A 103 -8.15 14.93 1.51
N GLY A 104 -9.48 14.99 1.53
CA GLY A 104 -10.32 14.70 0.37
C GLY A 104 -11.43 15.72 0.17
N ASP A 105 -12.11 15.65 -0.98
CA ASP A 105 -13.30 16.50 -1.23
C ASP A 105 -14.56 15.94 -0.54
N ALA A 106 -14.56 14.65 -0.24
CA ALA A 106 -15.65 13.92 0.41
C ALA A 106 -15.09 12.80 1.27
N PHE A 107 -15.90 12.30 2.20
CA PHE A 107 -15.55 11.10 2.95
C PHE A 107 -15.42 9.92 2.00
N SER A 108 -14.33 9.18 2.11
CA SER A 108 -14.20 7.85 1.50
C SER A 108 -13.27 6.99 2.32
N LEU A 109 -13.54 5.70 2.37
CA LEU A 109 -12.72 4.71 3.02
C LEU A 109 -12.41 3.60 2.02
N SER A 110 -11.14 3.26 1.84
CA SER A 110 -10.74 2.09 1.09
C SER A 110 -10.10 1.07 2.00
N TYR A 111 -10.56 -0.18 1.88
CA TYR A 111 -9.93 -1.35 2.48
C TYR A 111 -9.01 -2.01 1.44
N GLU A 112 -7.73 -2.17 1.77
CA GLU A 112 -6.74 -2.82 0.89
C GLU A 112 -6.11 -4.04 1.58
N ASN A 113 -6.04 -5.15 0.84
CA ASN A 113 -5.29 -6.36 1.19
C ASN A 113 -4.78 -7.09 -0.09
N TYR A 114 -4.24 -8.30 0.05
CA TYR A 114 -3.65 -9.12 -1.00
C TYR A 114 -4.65 -9.41 -2.12
N GLY A 115 -4.62 -8.56 -3.15
CA GLY A 115 -5.47 -8.69 -4.34
C GLY A 115 -6.88 -8.14 -4.18
N THR A 116 -7.21 -7.52 -3.05
CA THR A 116 -8.53 -6.93 -2.80
C THR A 116 -8.40 -5.45 -2.48
N VAL A 117 -9.16 -4.64 -3.19
CA VAL A 117 -9.39 -3.23 -2.87
C VAL A 117 -10.88 -2.99 -2.91
N GLU A 118 -11.43 -2.61 -1.76
CA GLU A 118 -12.85 -2.25 -1.60
C GLU A 118 -12.94 -0.79 -1.20
N SER A 119 -14.03 -0.13 -1.58
CA SER A 119 -14.20 1.30 -1.35
C SER A 119 -15.61 1.60 -0.89
N TYR A 120 -15.69 2.40 0.17
CA TYR A 120 -16.90 2.78 0.87
C TYR A 120 -17.01 4.29 0.86
N ILE A 121 -18.17 4.79 0.45
CA ILE A 121 -18.50 6.23 0.47
C ILE A 121 -19.27 6.63 1.72
N LEU A 122 -19.76 5.64 2.47
CA LEU A 122 -20.52 5.76 3.71
C LEU A 122 -20.15 4.57 4.60
N LEU A 123 -20.17 4.76 5.92
CA LEU A 123 -19.88 3.71 6.89
C LEU A 123 -21.15 3.41 7.70
N ASP A 124 -22.04 2.62 7.09
CA ASP A 124 -23.22 2.08 7.75
C ASP A 124 -22.90 0.74 8.45
N GLU A 125 -23.91 0.10 9.03
CA GLU A 125 -23.77 -1.17 9.74
C GLU A 125 -23.30 -2.31 8.82
N GLU A 126 -23.75 -2.32 7.56
CA GLU A 126 -23.36 -3.32 6.56
C GLU A 126 -21.88 -3.17 6.18
N ALA A 127 -21.46 -1.96 5.83
CA ALA A 127 -20.06 -1.66 5.52
C ALA A 127 -19.13 -1.94 6.72
N THR A 128 -19.57 -1.58 7.93
CA THR A 128 -18.86 -1.86 9.18
C THR A 128 -18.62 -3.36 9.35
N LEU A 129 -19.68 -4.16 9.19
CA LEU A 129 -19.61 -5.61 9.34
C LEU A 129 -18.74 -6.25 8.25
N GLU A 130 -18.84 -5.77 7.02
CA GLU A 130 -18.02 -6.26 5.90
C GLU A 130 -16.53 -6.00 6.14
N ILE A 131 -16.15 -4.78 6.54
CA ILE A 131 -14.76 -4.42 6.84
C ILE A 131 -14.21 -5.31 7.97
N GLN A 132 -14.95 -5.46 9.07
CA GLN A 132 -14.53 -6.32 10.18
C GLN A 132 -14.39 -7.78 9.75
N THR A 133 -15.34 -8.28 8.95
CA THR A 133 -15.32 -9.63 8.39
C THR A 133 -14.09 -9.83 7.52
N ASN A 134 -13.75 -8.86 6.67
CA ASN A 134 -12.60 -8.92 5.78
C ASN A 134 -11.28 -8.85 6.54
N ILE A 135 -11.16 -7.98 7.54
CA ILE A 135 -10.00 -7.97 8.47
C ILE A 135 -9.86 -9.35 9.12
N CYS A 136 -10.94 -9.90 9.68
CA CYS A 136 -10.90 -11.15 10.39
C CYS A 136 -10.64 -12.38 9.53
N ASN A 137 -11.17 -12.42 8.31
CA ASN A 137 -10.89 -13.48 7.35
C ASN A 137 -9.40 -13.53 6.98
N ASN A 138 -8.77 -12.36 6.88
CA ASN A 138 -7.35 -12.25 6.55
C ASN A 138 -6.42 -12.56 7.72
N LEU A 139 -6.87 -12.29 8.95
CA LEU A 139 -6.14 -12.67 10.17
C LEU A 139 -6.30 -14.13 10.57
N ALA A 140 -7.40 -14.80 10.21
CA ALA A 140 -7.69 -16.16 10.66
C ALA A 140 -6.57 -17.19 10.38
N PRO A 141 -5.88 -17.19 9.22
CA PRO A 141 -4.74 -18.07 8.98
C PRO A 141 -3.58 -17.89 9.97
N PHE A 142 -3.51 -16.72 10.64
CA PHE A 142 -2.49 -16.33 11.60
C PHE A 142 -2.94 -16.57 13.05
N GLY A 143 -3.82 -17.55 13.31
CA GLY A 143 -4.51 -17.88 14.58
C GLY A 143 -3.68 -18.01 15.87
N ARG A 144 -2.37 -17.75 15.84
CA ARG A 144 -1.51 -17.62 17.02
C ARG A 144 -1.48 -16.19 17.59
N THR A 145 -1.95 -15.18 16.86
CA THR A 145 -1.99 -13.79 17.33
C THR A 145 -3.26 -13.52 18.12
N GLN A 146 -3.22 -12.60 19.08
CA GLN A 146 -4.39 -12.24 19.89
C GLN A 146 -5.54 -11.70 19.02
N ALA A 147 -5.22 -10.87 18.02
CA ALA A 147 -6.18 -10.35 17.05
C ALA A 147 -6.84 -11.49 16.23
N ALA A 148 -6.06 -12.45 15.75
CA ALA A 148 -6.59 -13.61 15.03
C ALA A 148 -7.45 -14.51 15.92
N GLN A 149 -7.08 -14.70 17.19
CA GLN A 149 -7.89 -15.43 18.16
C GLN A 149 -9.23 -14.74 18.44
N LYS A 150 -9.23 -13.42 18.58
CA LYS A 150 -10.46 -12.62 18.71
C LYS A 150 -11.36 -12.80 17.50
N CYS A 151 -10.80 -12.71 16.29
CA CYS A 151 -11.54 -12.94 15.05
C CYS A 151 -12.14 -14.36 14.96
N MET A 152 -11.39 -15.40 15.36
CA MET A 152 -11.92 -16.76 15.39
C MET A 152 -13.07 -16.91 16.41
N MET A 153 -12.98 -16.23 17.56
CA MET A 153 -14.04 -16.26 18.58
C MET A 153 -15.32 -15.55 18.10
N LEU A 154 -15.20 -14.38 17.48
CA LEU A 154 -16.34 -13.65 16.90
C LEU A 154 -17.07 -14.50 15.86
N ARG A 155 -16.32 -15.11 14.92
CA ARG A 155 -16.87 -16.04 13.94
C ARG A 155 -17.54 -17.26 14.58
N ALA A 156 -16.98 -17.77 15.68
CA ALA A 156 -17.59 -18.88 16.39
C ALA A 156 -18.96 -18.47 16.98
N MET A 157 -19.09 -17.25 17.52
CA MET A 157 -20.33 -16.74 18.09
C MET A 157 -21.43 -16.48 17.04
N GLU A 158 -21.07 -16.05 15.82
CA GLU A 158 -22.03 -15.84 14.74
C GLU A 158 -22.67 -17.14 14.21
N ASN A 159 -22.02 -18.28 14.44
CA ASN A 159 -22.49 -19.59 13.99
C ASN A 159 -23.40 -20.33 14.99
N TYR A 160 -23.73 -19.70 16.14
CA TYR A 160 -24.62 -20.24 17.18
C TYR A 160 -25.89 -19.40 17.33
#